data_AF-A0A937VID7-F1
#
_entry.id   AF-A0A937VID7-F1
#
_cell.length_a   1.000
_cell.length_b   1.000
_cell.length_c   1.000
_cell.angle_alpha   90.00
_cell.angle_beta   90.00
_cell.angle_gamma   90.00
#
_symmetry.space_group_name_H-M   'P 1'
#
loop_
_entity.id
_entity.type
_entity.pdbx_description
1 polymer ?
#
loop_
_entity_poly.entity_id
_entity_poly.type
_entity_poly.pdbx_seq_one_letter_code
_entity_poly.pdbx_strand_id
1 'polypeptide(L)'
;MVAEAVDAPLAQRVLDPACGSGTFLFHAVRHYLKAAAAAGMSDAEAIAGATERIYGIDVHPVAITLARLTYLLAIGRERLQAPGRPNVHVPVYLGDSVQWRSPQASLWTREGLTISIDDELQLWASSLYFPSRLLDNAPAFDRLVEELARRAGSRSPGSPPPSLATVFSRFAVHPDDQEALSSTFATMCGLHDEGRDHVWSFYVRNLARPLWLSREENRVDRLIGNPPWLAYRFMTIEMQDAFRRMSEERGLWAGASVATHQDLSGLFLVRAVELYLKPGGRFAFVMPLAALSRRQFAGLRRGLYQTDGGQVAVEFGTPWDLHAVKPNLFRVPPSVICGALAEQPKALAAAAERWIGRLPGRN
;
A
#
# COMPACT_ATOMS: atom_id res chain seq x y z
N MET A 1 -17.54 -8.60 5.33
CA MET A 1 -16.28 -8.50 4.55
C MET A 1 -15.05 -8.68 5.43
N VAL A 2 -14.60 -7.71 6.25
CA VAL A 2 -13.32 -7.84 7.00
C VAL A 2 -13.26 -9.11 7.86
N ALA A 3 -14.31 -9.37 8.64
CA ALA A 3 -14.38 -10.56 9.49
C ALA A 3 -14.40 -11.89 8.71
N GLU A 4 -14.71 -11.87 7.41
CA GLU A 4 -14.70 -13.06 6.56
C GLU A 4 -13.39 -13.20 5.78
N ALA A 5 -12.78 -12.06 5.42
CA ALA A 5 -11.47 -12.03 4.78
C ALA A 5 -10.36 -12.38 5.77
N VAL A 6 -10.46 -11.96 7.03
CA VAL A 6 -9.46 -12.17 8.09
C VAL A 6 -10.02 -13.19 9.08
N ASP A 7 -9.71 -14.47 8.87
CA ASP A 7 -10.24 -15.61 9.64
C ASP A 7 -9.36 -15.98 10.84
N ALA A 8 -8.07 -15.64 10.83
CA ALA A 8 -7.15 -15.86 11.94
C ALA A 8 -6.44 -14.53 12.33
N PRO A 9 -7.17 -13.56 12.90
CA PRO A 9 -6.67 -12.19 13.09
C PRO A 9 -5.37 -12.10 13.90
N LEU A 10 -5.17 -12.96 14.90
CA LEU A 10 -3.95 -12.92 15.73
C LEU A 10 -2.68 -13.39 14.98
N ALA A 11 -2.85 -14.21 13.95
CA ALA A 11 -1.75 -14.80 13.19
C ALA A 11 -1.47 -14.10 11.86
N GLN A 12 -2.45 -13.34 11.34
CA GLN A 12 -2.40 -12.82 9.97
C GLN A 12 -1.96 -11.37 9.89
N ARG A 13 -1.08 -11.08 8.94
CA ARG A 13 -0.78 -9.73 8.46
C ARG A 13 -1.83 -9.30 7.44
N VAL A 14 -2.34 -8.09 7.60
CA VAL A 14 -3.42 -7.50 6.82
C VAL A 14 -2.94 -6.17 6.22
N LEU A 15 -3.15 -5.95 4.93
CA LEU A 15 -2.90 -4.65 4.29
C LEU A 15 -4.16 -4.12 3.62
N ASP A 16 -4.46 -2.85 3.86
CA ASP A 16 -5.32 -2.04 2.99
C ASP A 16 -4.47 -1.12 2.11
N PRO A 17 -4.27 -1.46 0.81
CA PRO A 17 -3.38 -0.72 -0.09
C PRO A 17 -3.99 0.59 -0.63
N ALA A 18 -5.25 0.91 -0.34
CA ALA A 18 -5.87 2.18 -0.68
C ALA A 18 -6.81 2.60 0.45
N CYS A 19 -6.21 2.86 1.62
CA CYS A 19 -6.94 2.87 2.87
C CYS A 19 -7.89 4.06 3.04
N GLY A 20 -7.72 5.13 2.27
CA GLY A 20 -8.54 6.34 2.35
C GLY A 20 -8.57 6.87 3.78
N SER A 21 -9.78 7.05 4.33
CA SER A 21 -9.99 7.48 5.73
C SER A 21 -9.77 6.38 6.78
N GLY A 22 -9.38 5.16 6.37
CA GLY A 22 -9.04 4.04 7.26
C GLY A 22 -10.22 3.19 7.72
N THR A 23 -11.34 3.15 6.98
CA THR A 23 -12.54 2.40 7.41
C THR A 23 -12.28 0.90 7.53
N PHE A 24 -11.59 0.28 6.56
CA PHE A 24 -11.26 -1.15 6.66
C PHE A 24 -10.23 -1.42 7.74
N LEU A 25 -9.25 -0.52 7.91
CA LEU A 25 -8.29 -0.58 9.01
C LEU A 25 -8.99 -0.54 10.37
N PHE A 26 -9.98 0.34 10.55
CA PHE A 26 -10.78 0.40 11.77
C PHE A 26 -11.37 -0.96 12.13
N HIS A 27 -12.03 -1.58 11.16
CA HIS A 27 -12.66 -2.88 11.37
C HIS A 27 -11.65 -4.01 11.56
N ALA A 28 -10.52 -3.98 10.86
CA ALA A 28 -9.44 -4.97 11.03
C ALA A 28 -8.82 -4.87 12.44
N VAL A 29 -8.52 -3.65 12.91
CA VAL A 29 -7.97 -3.40 14.24
C VAL A 29 -8.94 -3.86 15.32
N ARG A 30 -10.23 -3.50 15.21
CA ARG A 30 -11.23 -3.98 16.18
C ARG A 30 -11.41 -5.48 16.16
N HIS A 31 -11.33 -6.10 14.98
CA HIS A 31 -11.40 -7.55 14.85
C HIS A 31 -10.22 -8.24 15.55
N TYR A 32 -9.01 -7.72 15.37
CA TYR A 32 -7.81 -8.15 16.08
C TYR A 32 -7.94 -7.99 17.59
N LEU A 33 -8.29 -6.80 18.06
CA LEU A 33 -8.39 -6.51 19.50
C LEU A 33 -9.45 -7.35 20.19
N LYS A 34 -10.56 -7.65 19.51
CA LYS A 34 -11.58 -8.58 20.01
C LYS A 34 -11.00 -10.00 20.18
N ALA A 35 -10.24 -10.48 19.21
CA ALA A 35 -9.58 -11.78 19.30
C ALA A 35 -8.50 -11.80 20.39
N ALA A 36 -7.73 -10.72 20.54
CA ALA A 36 -6.69 -10.59 21.55
C ALA A 36 -7.27 -10.61 22.97
N ALA A 37 -8.38 -9.90 23.18
CA ALA A 37 -9.11 -9.94 24.44
C ALA A 37 -9.66 -11.34 24.75
N ALA A 38 -10.21 -12.05 23.75
CA ALA A 38 -10.67 -13.42 23.91
C ALA A 38 -9.53 -14.41 24.22
N ALA A 39 -8.32 -14.11 23.76
CA ALA A 39 -7.10 -14.87 24.07
C ALA A 39 -6.43 -14.47 25.40
N GLY A 40 -7.00 -13.51 26.14
CA GLY A 40 -6.46 -13.05 27.43
C GLY A 40 -5.18 -12.21 27.33
N MET A 41 -4.88 -11.63 26.16
CA MET A 41 -3.72 -10.75 25.98
C MET A 41 -3.91 -9.44 26.75
N SER A 42 -2.82 -8.91 27.30
CA SER A 42 -2.82 -7.58 27.91
C SER A 42 -3.07 -6.48 26.87
N ASP A 43 -3.47 -5.29 27.33
CA ASP A 43 -3.67 -4.14 26.44
C ASP A 43 -2.40 -3.75 25.69
N ALA A 44 -1.24 -3.85 26.34
CA ALA A 44 0.04 -3.55 25.73
C ALA A 44 0.37 -4.53 24.59
N GLU A 45 0.20 -5.83 24.83
CA GLU A 45 0.41 -6.88 23.81
C GLU A 45 -0.59 -6.76 22.66
N ALA A 46 -1.85 -6.48 22.96
CA ALA A 46 -2.88 -6.32 21.96
C ALA A 46 -2.64 -5.11 21.04
N ILE A 47 -2.20 -3.97 21.61
CA ILE A 47 -1.82 -2.78 20.82
C ILE A 47 -0.61 -3.09 19.95
N ALA A 48 0.46 -3.63 20.53
CA ALA A 48 1.69 -3.94 19.81
C ALA A 48 1.39 -4.91 18.65
N GLY A 49 0.69 -6.00 18.95
CA GLY A 49 0.34 -7.02 17.97
C GLY A 49 -0.54 -6.50 16.82
N ALA A 50 -1.47 -5.58 17.09
CA ALA A 50 -2.26 -4.91 16.04
C ALA A 50 -1.37 -4.05 15.13
N THR A 51 -0.51 -3.20 15.73
CA THR A 51 0.39 -2.31 14.98
C THR A 51 1.47 -3.05 14.17
N GLU A 52 1.80 -4.27 14.56
CA GLU A 52 2.73 -5.16 13.86
C GLU A 52 2.08 -5.92 12.70
N ARG A 53 0.75 -5.95 12.58
CA ARG A 53 0.06 -6.84 11.62
C ARG A 53 -0.87 -6.12 10.67
N ILE A 54 -1.43 -4.98 11.04
CA ILE A 54 -2.47 -4.31 10.26
C ILE A 54 -1.92 -3.02 9.69
N TYR A 55 -1.74 -2.96 8.37
CA TYR A 55 -1.08 -1.88 7.67
C TYR A 55 -2.04 -1.17 6.71
N GLY A 56 -1.79 0.12 6.49
CA GLY A 56 -2.49 0.92 5.47
C GLY A 56 -1.53 1.67 4.57
N ILE A 57 -1.86 1.77 3.28
CA ILE A 57 -1.19 2.67 2.33
C ILE A 57 -2.24 3.55 1.66
N ASP A 58 -1.91 4.82 1.46
CA ASP A 58 -2.67 5.73 0.60
C ASP A 58 -1.75 6.75 -0.07
N VAL A 59 -2.13 7.24 -1.25
CA VAL A 59 -1.37 8.26 -1.99
C VAL A 59 -1.62 9.68 -1.48
N HIS A 60 -2.72 9.92 -0.74
CA HIS A 60 -3.15 11.25 -0.34
C HIS A 60 -2.78 11.58 1.11
N PRO A 61 -1.96 12.62 1.38
CA PRO A 61 -1.50 12.95 2.75
C PRO A 61 -2.63 13.19 3.76
N VAL A 62 -3.71 13.86 3.37
CA VAL A 62 -4.87 14.07 4.25
C VAL A 62 -5.58 12.76 4.60
N ALA A 63 -5.68 11.82 3.65
CA ALA A 63 -6.30 10.52 3.89
C ALA A 63 -5.50 9.72 4.92
N ILE A 64 -4.16 9.74 4.83
CA ILE A 64 -3.27 9.15 5.83
C ILE A 64 -3.51 9.70 7.23
N THR A 65 -3.62 11.02 7.38
CA THR A 65 -3.91 11.64 8.68
C THR A 65 -5.24 11.15 9.26
N LEU A 66 -6.29 11.10 8.44
CA LEU A 66 -7.60 10.60 8.84
C LEU A 66 -7.55 9.10 9.18
N ALA A 67 -6.90 8.29 8.36
CA ALA A 67 -6.72 6.86 8.60
C ALA A 67 -5.94 6.59 9.89
N ARG A 68 -4.91 7.39 10.21
CA ARG A 68 -4.18 7.28 11.48
C ARG A 68 -5.08 7.60 12.68
N LEU A 69 -5.87 8.66 12.60
CA LEU A 69 -6.86 9.00 13.63
C LEU A 69 -7.87 7.86 13.79
N THR A 70 -8.45 7.38 12.69
CA THR A 70 -9.39 6.26 12.65
C THR A 70 -8.80 4.99 13.27
N TYR A 71 -7.53 4.69 13.00
CA TYR A 71 -6.82 3.57 13.62
C TYR A 71 -6.74 3.72 15.15
N LEU A 72 -6.38 4.90 15.65
CA LEU A 72 -6.35 5.18 17.10
C LEU A 72 -7.74 5.08 17.73
N LEU A 73 -8.78 5.56 17.03
CA LEU A 73 -10.17 5.40 17.47
C LEU A 73 -10.58 3.92 17.53
N ALA A 74 -10.05 3.08 16.63
CA ALA A 74 -10.27 1.65 16.65
C ALA A 74 -9.61 0.96 17.84
N ILE A 75 -8.42 1.42 18.25
CA ILE A 75 -7.75 0.96 19.48
C ILE A 75 -8.59 1.34 20.71
N GLY A 76 -9.13 2.55 20.71
CA GLY A 76 -10.02 3.02 21.76
C GLY A 76 -9.27 3.70 22.91
N ARG A 77 -9.95 4.68 23.50
CA ARG A 77 -9.39 5.57 24.53
C ARG A 77 -8.89 4.81 25.77
N GLU A 78 -9.61 3.80 26.21
CA GLU A 78 -9.27 3.00 27.40
C GLU A 78 -7.89 2.36 27.26
N ARG A 79 -7.66 1.59 26.19
CA ARG A 79 -6.38 0.95 25.90
C ARG A 79 -5.25 1.97 25.68
N LEU A 80 -5.56 3.11 25.04
CA LEU A 80 -4.59 4.20 24.82
C LEU A 80 -4.25 5.01 26.09
N GLN A 81 -5.03 4.86 27.17
CA GLN A 81 -4.78 5.49 28.47
C GLN A 81 -4.33 4.48 29.54
N ALA A 82 -4.26 3.19 29.19
CA ALA A 82 -3.88 2.13 30.11
C ALA A 82 -2.43 2.30 30.61
N PRO A 83 -2.18 2.07 31.91
CA PRO A 83 -0.82 2.00 32.45
C PRO A 83 0.01 0.96 31.71
N GLY A 84 1.26 1.30 31.37
CA GLY A 84 2.16 0.39 30.66
C GLY A 84 1.92 0.29 29.15
N ARG A 85 1.12 1.19 28.55
CA ARG A 85 0.96 1.22 27.09
C ARG A 85 2.31 1.34 26.36
N PRO A 86 2.48 0.67 25.21
CA PRO A 86 3.66 0.88 24.38
C PRO A 86 3.62 2.26 23.74
N ASN A 87 4.76 2.67 23.18
CA ASN A 87 4.78 3.78 22.23
C ASN A 87 4.07 3.35 20.95
N VAL A 88 2.98 4.03 20.58
CA VAL A 88 2.13 3.62 19.45
C VAL A 88 2.57 4.34 18.19
N HIS A 89 3.17 3.59 17.27
CA HIS A 89 3.38 4.04 15.90
C HIS A 89 2.28 3.46 15.01
N VAL A 90 1.43 4.31 14.43
CA VAL A 90 0.33 3.85 13.59
C VAL A 90 0.86 3.46 12.20
N PRO A 91 0.74 2.18 11.79
CA PRO A 91 1.33 1.64 10.55
C PRO A 91 0.55 2.01 9.29
N VAL A 92 0.33 3.31 9.08
CA VAL A 92 -0.37 3.86 7.93
C VAL A 92 0.57 4.83 7.21
N TYR A 93 0.84 4.55 5.94
CA TYR A 93 1.95 5.13 5.20
C TYR A 93 1.49 5.83 3.93
N LEU A 94 2.07 6.99 3.66
CA LEU A 94 1.91 7.62 2.35
C LEU A 94 2.62 6.73 1.32
N GLY A 95 2.01 6.47 0.17
CA GLY A 95 2.64 5.68 -0.87
C GLY A 95 1.76 5.31 -2.06
N ASP A 96 2.41 5.03 -3.18
CA ASP A 96 1.75 4.54 -4.39
C ASP A 96 1.74 3.02 -4.42
N SER A 97 0.59 2.43 -4.10
CA SER A 97 0.41 0.99 -4.07
C SER A 97 0.45 0.32 -5.44
N VAL A 98 0.18 1.05 -6.53
CA VAL A 98 0.20 0.51 -7.91
C VAL A 98 1.62 0.57 -8.48
N GLN A 99 2.42 1.53 -8.02
CA GLN A 99 3.78 1.83 -8.45
C GLN A 99 3.83 2.25 -9.93
N TRP A 100 3.10 3.32 -10.27
CA TRP A 100 2.88 3.81 -11.64
C TRP A 100 4.15 4.21 -12.40
N ARG A 101 5.13 4.77 -11.68
CA ARG A 101 6.25 5.51 -12.26
C ARG A 101 7.53 4.71 -12.43
N SER A 102 7.58 3.43 -12.07
CA SER A 102 8.86 2.72 -12.05
C SER A 102 8.76 1.24 -12.39
N PRO A 103 9.51 0.75 -13.40
CA PRO A 103 9.81 -0.67 -13.52
C PRO A 103 10.49 -1.13 -12.22
N GLN A 104 9.99 -2.20 -11.61
CA GLN A 104 10.53 -2.75 -10.35
C GLN A 104 12.04 -2.99 -10.40
N ALA A 105 12.58 -3.24 -11.60
CA ALA A 105 13.99 -3.54 -11.83
C ALA A 105 14.95 -2.34 -11.64
N SER A 106 14.50 -1.09 -11.70
CA SER A 106 15.40 0.08 -11.66
C SER A 106 15.49 0.79 -10.30
N LEU A 107 14.52 0.57 -9.41
CA LEU A 107 14.51 1.21 -8.09
C LEU A 107 15.01 0.30 -6.96
N TRP A 108 14.99 -1.02 -7.12
CA TRP A 108 15.39 -1.96 -6.06
C TRP A 108 16.25 -3.07 -6.62
N THR A 109 17.49 -3.14 -6.16
CA THR A 109 18.39 -4.27 -6.39
C THR A 109 18.47 -5.12 -5.12
N ARG A 110 19.11 -6.29 -5.19
CA ARG A 110 19.50 -7.04 -3.97
C ARG A 110 20.32 -6.19 -2.98
N GLU A 111 20.93 -5.11 -3.46
CA GLU A 111 21.84 -4.27 -2.71
C GLU A 111 21.14 -3.09 -2.01
N GLY A 112 20.02 -2.56 -2.55
CA GLY A 112 19.29 -1.47 -1.91
C GLY A 112 18.20 -0.80 -2.76
N LEU A 113 17.64 0.28 -2.22
CA LEU A 113 16.67 1.18 -2.85
C LEU A 113 17.41 2.34 -3.54
N THR A 114 17.27 2.46 -4.85
CA THR A 114 17.68 3.62 -5.64
C THR A 114 16.43 4.42 -6.02
N ILE A 115 16.44 5.72 -5.76
CA ILE A 115 15.40 6.67 -6.19
C ILE A 115 16.02 7.59 -7.23
N SER A 116 15.62 7.43 -8.49
CA SER A 116 15.98 8.38 -9.56
C SER A 116 15.14 9.65 -9.42
N ILE A 117 15.80 10.80 -9.41
CA ILE A 117 15.15 12.11 -9.40
C ILE A 117 15.27 12.67 -10.81
N ASP A 118 14.37 12.24 -11.71
CA ASP A 118 14.25 12.81 -13.05
C ASP A 118 13.51 14.15 -12.97
N ASP A 119 14.21 15.22 -13.34
CA ASP A 119 13.59 16.45 -13.81
C ASP A 119 13.84 16.53 -15.31
N GLU A 120 12.79 16.67 -16.12
CA GLU A 120 12.86 16.82 -17.60
C GLU A 120 13.69 18.04 -18.06
N LEU A 121 14.18 18.84 -17.11
CA LEU A 121 14.88 20.12 -17.33
C LEU A 121 16.39 20.08 -17.07
N GLN A 122 17.00 18.93 -16.70
CA GLN A 122 18.45 18.85 -16.47
C GLN A 122 19.16 17.63 -17.08
N LEU A 123 20.41 17.86 -17.49
CA LEU A 123 21.36 16.91 -18.08
C LEU A 123 22.02 15.97 -17.04
N TRP A 124 21.61 16.00 -15.77
CA TRP A 124 22.20 15.19 -14.69
C TRP A 124 21.11 14.52 -13.86
N ALA A 125 20.94 13.20 -14.02
CA ALA A 125 20.09 12.39 -13.17
C ALA A 125 20.75 12.24 -11.79
N SER A 126 20.18 12.85 -10.76
CA SER A 126 20.59 12.60 -9.37
C SER A 126 19.83 11.38 -8.85
N SER A 127 20.51 10.49 -8.14
CA SER A 127 19.88 9.34 -7.49
C SER A 127 20.17 9.30 -5.99
N LEU A 128 19.18 8.85 -5.22
CA LEU A 128 19.33 8.57 -3.80
C LEU A 128 19.39 7.06 -3.59
N TYR A 129 20.42 6.58 -2.92
CA TYR A 129 20.62 5.15 -2.69
C TYR A 129 20.59 4.79 -1.20
N PHE A 130 19.72 3.86 -0.81
CA PHE A 130 19.59 3.37 0.55
C PHE A 130 19.87 1.86 0.57
N PRO A 131 20.96 1.41 1.21
CA PRO A 131 21.28 -0.01 1.32
C PRO A 131 20.13 -0.84 1.90
N SER A 132 19.99 -2.09 1.43
CA SER A 132 18.87 -2.98 1.78
C SER A 132 18.73 -3.24 3.27
N ARG A 133 19.85 -3.33 4.02
CA ARG A 133 19.86 -3.53 5.47
C ARG A 133 19.18 -2.38 6.24
N LEU A 134 19.26 -1.15 5.73
CA LEU A 134 18.57 -0.01 6.34
C LEU A 134 17.05 -0.14 6.26
N LEU A 135 16.56 -0.94 5.32
CA LEU A 135 15.15 -1.06 4.99
C LEU A 135 14.48 -2.17 5.80
N ASP A 136 15.25 -3.04 6.47
CA ASP A 136 14.74 -4.18 7.24
C ASP A 136 13.87 -3.71 8.42
N ASN A 137 14.27 -2.64 9.11
CA ASN A 137 13.48 -2.01 10.16
C ASN A 137 12.81 -0.74 9.65
N ALA A 138 11.56 -0.90 9.22
CA ALA A 138 10.72 0.18 8.73
C ALA A 138 10.70 1.40 9.68
N PRO A 139 10.17 1.33 10.92
CA PRO A 139 10.13 2.50 11.81
C PRO A 139 11.50 3.17 12.04
N ALA A 140 12.60 2.40 12.07
CA ALA A 140 13.94 2.95 12.18
C ALA A 140 14.36 3.71 10.92
N PHE A 141 14.07 3.16 9.73
CA PHE A 141 14.32 3.80 8.45
C PHE A 141 13.61 5.16 8.31
N ASP A 142 12.32 5.25 8.67
CA ASP A 142 11.57 6.52 8.58
C ASP A 142 12.21 7.59 9.46
N ARG A 143 12.59 7.22 10.70
CA ARG A 143 13.28 8.13 11.62
C ARG A 143 14.67 8.50 11.13
N LEU A 144 15.38 7.58 10.47
CA LEU A 144 16.70 7.85 9.89
C LEU A 144 16.55 8.89 8.78
N VAL A 145 15.64 8.67 7.84
CA VAL A 145 15.36 9.59 6.73
C VAL A 145 14.92 10.95 7.25
N GLU A 146 14.06 11.00 8.27
CA GLU A 146 13.63 12.26 8.90
C GLU A 146 14.78 12.99 9.59
N GLU A 147 15.71 12.26 10.24
CA GLU A 147 16.90 12.86 10.83
C GLU A 147 17.86 13.40 9.76
N LEU A 148 18.07 12.67 8.66
CA LEU A 148 18.85 13.14 7.51
C LEU A 148 18.18 14.39 6.91
N ALA A 149 16.86 14.36 6.74
CA ALA A 149 16.09 15.48 6.22
C ALA A 149 16.25 16.74 7.07
N ARG A 150 16.08 16.59 8.38
CA ARG A 150 16.22 17.68 9.35
C ARG A 150 17.63 18.25 9.33
N ARG A 151 18.66 17.40 9.26
CA ARG A 151 20.06 17.84 9.18
C ARG A 151 20.35 18.60 7.89
N ALA A 152 19.87 18.09 6.75
CA ALA A 152 19.98 18.79 5.47
C ALA A 152 19.29 20.16 5.53
N GLY A 153 18.09 20.24 6.13
CA GLY A 153 17.32 21.48 6.29
C GLY A 153 17.89 22.50 7.28
N SER A 154 18.69 22.04 8.25
CA SER A 154 19.25 22.91 9.30
C SER A 154 20.59 23.56 8.95
N ARG A 155 21.15 23.24 7.78
CA ARG A 155 22.45 23.77 7.34
C ARG A 155 22.27 25.09 6.60
N SER A 156 23.34 25.89 6.52
CA SER A 156 23.37 27.04 5.60
C SER A 156 23.54 26.56 4.16
N PRO A 157 22.79 27.10 3.18
CA PRO A 157 22.95 26.70 1.78
C PRO A 157 24.39 26.81 1.30
N GLY A 158 24.87 25.80 0.55
CA GLY A 158 26.24 25.72 0.03
C GLY A 158 27.32 25.27 1.03
N SER A 159 26.97 25.07 2.31
CA SER A 159 27.91 24.51 3.31
C SER A 159 28.23 23.02 3.04
N PRO A 160 29.35 22.46 3.54
CA PRO A 160 29.59 21.03 3.44
C PRO A 160 28.56 20.21 4.26
N PRO A 161 28.20 18.99 3.82
CA PRO A 161 27.32 18.11 4.58
C PRO A 161 27.86 17.85 6.00
N PRO A 162 27.03 17.94 7.05
CA PRO A 162 27.46 17.66 8.42
C PRO A 162 27.81 16.18 8.62
N SER A 163 28.68 15.89 9.59
CA SER A 163 29.06 14.51 9.91
C SER A 163 27.87 13.64 10.34
N LEU A 164 27.83 12.41 9.83
CA LEU A 164 26.86 11.38 10.17
C LEU A 164 27.33 10.41 11.25
N ALA A 165 28.51 10.59 11.86
CA ALA A 165 29.06 9.65 12.84
C ALA A 165 28.08 9.35 14.00
N THR A 166 27.41 10.37 14.53
CA THR A 166 26.40 10.22 15.59
C THR A 166 25.10 9.58 15.07
N VAL A 167 24.79 9.74 13.78
CA VAL A 167 23.63 9.10 13.16
C VAL A 167 23.90 7.60 13.01
N PHE A 168 25.10 7.21 12.57
CA PHE A 168 25.46 5.81 12.44
C PHE A 168 25.36 5.06 13.76
N SER A 169 25.88 5.62 14.85
CA SER A 169 25.76 5.00 16.17
C SER A 169 24.32 4.96 16.67
N ARG A 170 23.56 6.05 16.53
CA ARG A 170 22.17 6.12 17.00
C ARG A 170 21.23 5.15 16.29
N PHE A 171 21.43 4.93 14.99
CA PHE A 171 20.59 4.08 14.15
C PHE A 171 21.19 2.70 13.91
N ALA A 172 22.33 2.38 14.54
CA ALA A 172 23.07 1.15 14.34
C ALA A 172 23.34 0.84 12.84
N VAL A 173 23.74 1.87 12.08
CA VAL A 173 24.07 1.72 10.66
C VAL A 173 25.34 0.88 10.52
N HIS A 174 25.24 -0.23 9.80
CA HIS A 174 26.36 -1.13 9.57
C HIS A 174 27.52 -0.42 8.87
N PRO A 175 28.79 -0.65 9.26
CA PRO A 175 29.95 -0.01 8.64
C PRO A 175 29.95 -0.01 7.10
N ASP A 176 29.65 -1.15 6.48
CA ASP A 176 29.53 -1.30 5.02
C ASP A 176 28.52 -0.35 4.36
N ASP A 177 27.49 0.10 5.09
CA ASP A 177 26.42 0.94 4.56
C ASP A 177 26.68 2.44 4.80
N GLN A 178 27.70 2.80 5.60
CA GLN A 178 27.94 4.17 6.04
C GLN A 178 28.42 5.09 4.91
N GLU A 179 29.23 4.57 3.98
CA GLU A 179 29.71 5.33 2.82
C GLU A 179 28.56 5.65 1.87
N ALA A 180 27.77 4.63 1.52
CA ALA A 180 26.58 4.76 0.70
C ALA A 180 25.59 5.78 1.31
N LEU A 181 25.33 5.68 2.62
CA LEU A 181 24.45 6.60 3.31
C LEU A 181 25.00 8.04 3.35
N SER A 182 26.33 8.20 3.46
CA SER A 182 26.99 9.51 3.41
C SER A 182 26.86 10.16 2.03
N SER A 183 27.03 9.37 0.96
CA SER A 183 26.84 9.83 -0.42
C SER A 183 25.39 10.28 -0.65
N THR A 184 24.42 9.45 -0.25
CA THR A 184 23.00 9.81 -0.33
C THR A 184 22.66 11.06 0.46
N PHE A 185 23.22 11.23 1.66
CA PHE A 185 23.02 12.44 2.45
C PHE A 185 23.63 13.68 1.79
N ALA A 186 24.79 13.56 1.14
CA ALA A 186 25.37 14.67 0.37
C ALA A 186 24.46 15.08 -0.80
N THR A 187 23.87 14.12 -1.52
CA THR A 187 22.87 14.39 -2.55
C THR A 187 21.63 15.07 -1.98
N MET A 188 21.11 14.61 -0.83
CA MET A 188 19.98 15.26 -0.13
C MET A 188 20.31 16.71 0.24
N CYS A 189 21.54 16.98 0.70
CA CYS A 189 22.01 18.34 0.97
C CYS A 189 22.01 19.20 -0.29
N GLY A 190 22.50 18.70 -1.43
CA GLY A 190 22.50 19.44 -2.70
C GLY A 190 21.07 19.78 -3.17
N LEU A 191 20.17 18.80 -3.13
CA LEU A 191 18.76 19.00 -3.45
C LEU A 191 18.09 20.02 -2.53
N HIS A 192 18.51 20.09 -1.27
CA HIS A 192 18.00 21.10 -0.34
C HIS A 192 18.40 22.52 -0.74
N ASP A 193 19.64 22.71 -1.18
CA ASP A 193 20.11 24.02 -1.65
C ASP A 193 19.39 24.49 -2.91
N GLU A 194 18.94 23.55 -3.74
CA GLU A 194 18.12 23.81 -4.92
C GLU A 194 16.64 24.10 -4.59
N GLY A 195 16.24 24.03 -3.32
CA GLY A 195 14.85 24.18 -2.87
C GLY A 195 13.95 22.98 -3.22
N ARG A 196 14.54 21.81 -3.50
CA ARG A 196 13.86 20.57 -3.95
C ARG A 196 13.59 19.60 -2.78
N ASP A 197 13.54 20.10 -1.56
CA ASP A 197 13.36 19.38 -0.28
C ASP A 197 12.11 18.48 -0.28
N HIS A 198 11.08 18.97 -0.93
CA HIS A 198 9.76 18.37 -1.00
C HIS A 198 9.75 17.13 -1.90
N VAL A 199 10.69 17.03 -2.85
CA VAL A 199 10.75 15.95 -3.84
C VAL A 199 11.19 14.66 -3.15
N TRP A 200 12.36 14.65 -2.51
CA TRP A 200 12.91 13.42 -1.93
C TRP A 200 12.26 13.04 -0.60
N SER A 201 11.82 13.99 0.22
CA SER A 201 11.08 13.66 1.46
C SER A 201 9.74 12.98 1.15
N PHE A 202 9.08 13.38 0.06
CA PHE A 202 7.90 12.73 -0.49
C PHE A 202 8.25 11.35 -1.07
N TYR A 203 9.26 11.23 -1.94
CA TYR A 203 9.61 9.94 -2.56
C TYR A 203 10.07 8.89 -1.55
N VAL A 204 10.92 9.23 -0.59
CA VAL A 204 11.39 8.26 0.40
C VAL A 204 10.24 7.76 1.27
N ARG A 205 9.34 8.66 1.70
CA ARG A 205 8.13 8.27 2.46
C ARG A 205 7.17 7.44 1.60
N ASN A 206 7.05 7.75 0.31
CA ASN A 206 6.05 7.18 -0.59
C ASN A 206 6.43 5.87 -1.26
N LEU A 207 7.72 5.65 -1.46
CA LEU A 207 8.23 4.47 -2.15
C LEU A 207 8.69 3.42 -1.14
N ALA A 208 9.36 3.82 -0.06
CA ALA A 208 10.01 2.85 0.83
C ALA A 208 9.04 1.86 1.46
N ARG A 209 7.81 2.27 1.81
CA ARG A 209 6.84 1.42 2.51
C ARG A 209 6.11 0.43 1.60
N PRO A 210 5.52 0.86 0.47
CA PRO A 210 5.03 -0.09 -0.53
C PRO A 210 6.12 -1.09 -0.92
N LEU A 211 7.34 -0.63 -1.12
CA LEU A 211 8.41 -1.51 -1.58
C LEU A 211 8.88 -2.47 -0.49
N TRP A 212 9.00 -2.02 0.77
CA TRP A 212 9.24 -2.92 1.90
C TRP A 212 8.16 -4.00 2.03
N LEU A 213 6.87 -3.66 1.89
CA LEU A 213 5.75 -4.60 1.91
C LEU A 213 5.71 -5.55 0.71
N SER A 214 6.39 -5.21 -0.39
CA SER A 214 6.48 -6.05 -1.59
C SER A 214 7.55 -7.15 -1.52
N ARG A 215 8.50 -7.02 -0.56
CA ARG A 215 9.52 -8.04 -0.27
C ARG A 215 8.86 -9.33 0.21
N GLU A 216 9.37 -10.47 -0.24
CA GLU A 216 8.76 -11.79 -0.02
C GLU A 216 8.48 -12.07 1.47
N GLU A 217 9.42 -11.72 2.35
CA GLU A 217 9.34 -11.85 3.80
C GLU A 217 8.32 -10.92 4.46
N ASN A 218 7.95 -9.83 3.79
CA ASN A 218 7.08 -8.77 4.31
C ASN A 218 5.69 -8.75 3.71
N ARG A 219 5.45 -9.56 2.67
CA ARG A 219 4.13 -9.73 2.09
C ARG A 219 3.12 -10.14 3.16
N VAL A 220 1.87 -9.76 2.94
CA VAL A 220 0.77 -9.98 3.86
C VAL A 220 0.03 -11.28 3.57
N ASP A 221 -0.69 -11.75 4.56
CA ASP A 221 -1.55 -12.93 4.44
C ASP A 221 -2.94 -12.55 3.89
N ARG A 222 -3.36 -11.30 4.13
CA ARG A 222 -4.67 -10.76 3.76
C ARG A 222 -4.58 -9.37 3.12
N LEU A 223 -5.22 -9.21 1.96
CA LEU A 223 -5.50 -7.89 1.37
C LEU A 223 -6.98 -7.57 1.52
N ILE A 224 -7.28 -6.38 2.00
CA ILE A 224 -8.66 -5.87 2.09
C ILE A 224 -8.72 -4.45 1.56
N GLY A 225 -9.88 -3.97 1.14
CA GLY A 225 -10.04 -2.53 0.91
C GLY A 225 -11.10 -2.18 -0.11
N ASN A 226 -11.06 -0.92 -0.54
CA ASN A 226 -11.90 -0.36 -1.59
C ASN A 226 -11.00 0.41 -2.57
N PRO A 227 -10.50 -0.24 -3.64
CA PRO A 227 -9.60 0.40 -4.59
C PRO A 227 -10.24 1.61 -5.28
N PRO A 228 -9.44 2.52 -5.87
CA PRO A 228 -9.97 3.68 -6.58
C PRO A 228 -10.77 3.27 -7.81
N TRP A 229 -12.03 3.70 -7.89
CA TRP A 229 -12.90 3.52 -9.05
C TRP A 229 -12.74 4.70 -10.00
N LEU A 230 -11.68 4.66 -10.80
CA LEU A 230 -11.31 5.72 -11.72
C LEU A 230 -11.41 5.20 -13.16
N ALA A 231 -12.38 5.71 -13.90
CA ALA A 231 -12.51 5.40 -15.32
C ALA A 231 -11.41 6.10 -16.14
N TYR A 232 -10.91 5.43 -17.17
CA TYR A 232 -9.84 5.86 -18.07
C TYR A 232 -10.01 7.29 -18.59
N ARG A 233 -11.24 7.67 -18.97
CA ARG A 233 -11.57 9.00 -19.49
C ARG A 233 -11.36 10.15 -18.49
N PHE A 234 -11.23 9.86 -17.21
CA PHE A 234 -11.00 10.84 -16.14
C PHE A 234 -9.55 10.85 -15.66
N MET A 235 -8.69 10.01 -16.22
CA MET A 235 -7.24 10.00 -15.94
C MET A 235 -6.54 11.10 -16.74
N THR A 236 -5.39 11.59 -16.25
CA THR A 236 -4.49 12.44 -17.03
C THR A 236 -3.88 11.65 -18.18
N ILE A 237 -3.26 12.31 -19.16
CA ILE A 237 -2.65 11.65 -20.33
C ILE A 237 -1.55 10.68 -19.87
N GLU A 238 -0.70 11.10 -18.95
CA GLU A 238 0.40 10.29 -18.41
C GLU A 238 -0.14 9.05 -17.68
N MET A 239 -1.21 9.21 -16.90
CA MET A 239 -1.89 8.10 -16.24
C MET A 239 -2.56 7.16 -17.24
N GLN A 240 -3.12 7.69 -18.33
CA GLN A 240 -3.74 6.89 -19.39
C GLN A 240 -2.71 6.00 -20.10
N ASP A 241 -1.53 6.53 -20.39
CA ASP A 241 -0.46 5.77 -21.04
C ASP A 241 0.08 4.67 -20.11
N ALA A 242 0.37 5.02 -18.85
CA ALA A 242 0.82 4.04 -17.86
C ALA A 242 -0.24 2.95 -17.60
N PHE A 243 -1.51 3.34 -17.44
CA PHE A 243 -2.62 2.41 -17.19
C PHE A 243 -2.83 1.45 -18.34
N ARG A 244 -2.81 1.96 -19.57
CA ARG A 244 -2.96 1.15 -20.78
C ARG A 244 -1.83 0.13 -20.86
N ARG A 245 -0.58 0.58 -20.79
CA ARG A 245 0.61 -0.29 -20.86
C ARG A 245 0.53 -1.42 -19.83
N MET A 246 0.37 -1.08 -18.55
CA MET A 246 0.31 -2.07 -17.46
C MET A 246 -0.88 -3.03 -17.59
N SER A 247 -2.01 -2.54 -18.12
CA SER A 247 -3.20 -3.35 -18.35
C SER A 247 -3.05 -4.28 -19.55
N GLU A 248 -2.38 -3.85 -20.61
CA GLU A 248 -2.11 -4.67 -21.80
C GLU A 248 -1.12 -5.79 -21.45
N GLU A 249 -0.03 -5.48 -20.74
CA GLU A 249 0.93 -6.46 -20.22
C GLU A 249 0.25 -7.59 -19.43
N ARG A 250 -0.71 -7.23 -18.58
CA ARG A 250 -1.43 -8.17 -17.70
C ARG A 250 -2.66 -8.82 -18.36
N GLY A 251 -2.93 -8.55 -19.63
CA GLY A 251 -4.12 -9.04 -20.32
C GLY A 251 -5.45 -8.52 -19.76
N LEU A 252 -5.42 -7.41 -19.01
CA LEU A 252 -6.59 -6.73 -18.44
C LEU A 252 -7.29 -5.83 -19.46
N TRP A 253 -6.56 -5.32 -20.45
CA TRP A 253 -7.10 -4.38 -21.42
C TRP A 253 -8.09 -5.06 -22.40
N ALA A 254 -9.39 -4.78 -22.22
CA ALA A 254 -10.47 -5.28 -23.08
C ALA A 254 -10.59 -4.65 -24.49
N GLY A 255 -9.64 -3.81 -24.90
CA GLY A 255 -9.56 -3.21 -26.24
C GLY A 255 -10.21 -1.83 -26.38
N ALA A 256 -9.94 -1.17 -27.52
CA ALA A 256 -10.28 0.23 -27.76
C ALA A 256 -11.79 0.54 -27.72
N SER A 257 -12.65 -0.43 -28.11
CA SER A 257 -14.10 -0.27 -28.16
C SER A 257 -14.76 0.07 -26.81
N VAL A 258 -14.10 -0.25 -25.69
CA VAL A 258 -14.57 0.08 -24.32
C VAL A 258 -13.58 0.93 -23.55
N ALA A 259 -12.59 1.54 -24.23
CA ALA A 259 -11.46 2.23 -23.59
C ALA A 259 -11.91 3.25 -22.54
N THR A 260 -12.92 4.08 -22.85
CA THR A 260 -13.44 5.13 -21.96
C THR A 260 -14.07 4.62 -20.67
N HIS A 261 -14.41 3.32 -20.60
CA HIS A 261 -15.04 2.65 -19.47
C HIS A 261 -14.10 1.68 -18.75
N GLN A 262 -12.86 1.50 -19.23
CA GLN A 262 -11.82 0.78 -18.49
C GLN A 262 -11.60 1.49 -17.16
N ASP A 263 -11.43 0.72 -16.09
CA ASP A 263 -11.43 1.23 -14.73
C ASP A 263 -10.19 0.77 -13.98
N LEU A 264 -9.59 1.69 -13.23
CA LEU A 264 -8.38 1.46 -12.46
C LEU A 264 -8.51 0.31 -11.45
N SER A 265 -9.68 0.11 -10.87
CA SER A 265 -9.88 -0.87 -9.80
C SER A 265 -9.44 -2.28 -10.19
N GLY A 266 -9.60 -2.67 -11.46
CA GLY A 266 -9.16 -3.98 -11.95
C GLY A 266 -7.65 -4.13 -11.96
N LEU A 267 -6.93 -3.15 -12.52
CA LEU A 267 -5.46 -3.14 -12.50
C LEU A 267 -4.94 -3.06 -11.06
N PHE A 268 -5.55 -2.20 -10.25
CA PHE A 268 -5.17 -2.01 -8.86
C PHE A 268 -5.24 -3.32 -8.07
N LEU A 269 -6.35 -4.07 -8.20
CA LEU A 269 -6.51 -5.36 -7.53
C LEU A 269 -5.38 -6.33 -7.91
N VAL A 270 -5.13 -6.48 -9.21
CA VAL A 270 -4.10 -7.41 -9.71
C VAL A 270 -2.71 -6.99 -9.24
N ARG A 271 -2.39 -5.69 -9.30
CA ARG A 271 -1.10 -5.17 -8.82
C ARG A 271 -0.94 -5.35 -7.31
N ALA A 272 -1.99 -5.12 -6.53
CA ALA A 272 -1.94 -5.32 -5.09
C ALA A 272 -1.69 -6.80 -4.74
N VAL A 273 -2.35 -7.73 -5.44
CA VAL A 273 -2.12 -9.17 -5.27
C VAL A 273 -0.70 -9.57 -5.67
N GLU A 274 -0.24 -9.11 -6.83
CA GLU A 274 1.10 -9.37 -7.37
C GLU A 274 2.21 -8.89 -6.42
N LEU A 275 2.05 -7.68 -5.87
CA LEU A 275 3.09 -7.03 -5.07
C LEU A 275 3.09 -7.51 -3.62
N TYR A 276 1.93 -7.59 -2.99
CA TYR A 276 1.83 -7.60 -1.54
C TYR A 276 1.34 -8.92 -0.95
N LEU A 277 0.82 -9.85 -1.75
CA LEU A 277 0.21 -11.07 -1.23
C LEU A 277 1.21 -12.24 -1.23
N LYS A 278 1.31 -12.94 -0.09
CA LYS A 278 2.08 -14.18 0.00
C LYS A 278 1.44 -15.31 -0.83
N PRO A 279 2.20 -16.34 -1.23
CA PRO A 279 1.63 -17.59 -1.74
C PRO A 279 0.54 -18.13 -0.81
N GLY A 280 -0.64 -18.45 -1.35
CA GLY A 280 -1.81 -18.89 -0.57
C GLY A 280 -2.52 -17.79 0.24
N GLY A 281 -2.01 -16.55 0.22
CA GLY A 281 -2.67 -15.39 0.81
C GLY A 281 -4.00 -15.10 0.11
N ARG A 282 -4.91 -14.42 0.83
CA ARG A 282 -6.27 -14.13 0.36
C ARG A 282 -6.54 -12.64 0.24
N PHE A 283 -7.45 -12.26 -0.63
CA PHE A 283 -7.89 -10.88 -0.78
C PHE A 283 -9.42 -10.75 -0.78
N ALA A 284 -9.90 -9.58 -0.39
CA ALA A 284 -11.29 -9.17 -0.55
C ALA A 284 -11.39 -7.66 -0.82
N PHE A 285 -11.89 -7.28 -1.99
CA PHE A 285 -12.01 -5.87 -2.38
C PHE A 285 -13.46 -5.50 -2.71
N VAL A 286 -13.86 -4.30 -2.29
CA VAL A 286 -15.10 -3.67 -2.74
C VAL A 286 -14.88 -3.11 -4.15
N MET A 287 -15.60 -3.64 -5.13
CA MET A 287 -15.40 -3.36 -6.55
C MET A 287 -16.66 -2.79 -7.18
N PRO A 288 -16.59 -2.04 -8.29
CA PRO A 288 -17.79 -1.68 -9.04
C PRO A 288 -18.54 -2.94 -9.46
N LEU A 289 -19.87 -2.96 -9.38
CA LEU A 289 -20.71 -4.10 -9.80
C LEU A 289 -20.42 -4.52 -11.26
N ALA A 290 -19.98 -3.56 -12.08
CA ALA A 290 -19.54 -3.81 -13.44
C ALA A 290 -18.42 -4.88 -13.54
N ALA A 291 -17.61 -5.05 -12.50
CA ALA A 291 -16.56 -6.06 -12.44
C ALA A 291 -17.09 -7.49 -12.62
N LEU A 292 -18.32 -7.76 -12.18
CA LEU A 292 -18.93 -9.08 -12.24
C LEU A 292 -19.30 -9.52 -13.66
N SER A 293 -19.60 -8.59 -14.58
CA SER A 293 -20.19 -8.95 -15.88
C SER A 293 -19.72 -8.14 -17.09
N ARG A 294 -19.25 -6.89 -16.90
CA ARG A 294 -19.01 -5.99 -18.03
C ARG A 294 -17.71 -6.31 -18.75
N ARG A 295 -17.66 -5.97 -20.05
CA ARG A 295 -16.58 -6.34 -20.96
C ARG A 295 -15.23 -5.76 -20.55
N GLN A 296 -15.19 -4.54 -20.01
CA GLN A 296 -13.95 -3.90 -19.56
C GLN A 296 -13.25 -4.67 -18.42
N PHE A 297 -13.98 -5.51 -17.68
CA PHE A 297 -13.41 -6.36 -16.63
C PHE A 297 -13.24 -7.83 -17.07
N ALA A 298 -13.39 -8.13 -18.37
CA ALA A 298 -13.28 -9.50 -18.86
C ALA A 298 -11.87 -10.09 -18.61
N GLY A 299 -10.81 -9.29 -18.76
CA GLY A 299 -9.45 -9.69 -18.43
C GLY A 299 -9.28 -10.01 -16.94
N LEU A 300 -9.78 -9.13 -16.06
CA LEU A 300 -9.79 -9.35 -14.61
C LEU A 300 -10.43 -10.71 -14.26
N ARG A 301 -11.61 -11.02 -14.80
CA ARG A 301 -12.35 -12.23 -14.43
C ARG A 301 -11.67 -13.55 -14.81
N ARG A 302 -10.62 -13.54 -15.64
CA ARG A 302 -9.89 -14.77 -16.02
C ARG A 302 -9.07 -15.36 -14.87
N GLY A 303 -8.61 -14.52 -13.93
CA GLY A 303 -7.76 -14.95 -12.81
C GLY A 303 -6.33 -15.30 -13.20
N LEU A 304 -5.88 -14.96 -14.42
CA LEU A 304 -4.54 -15.26 -14.91
C LEU A 304 -3.93 -14.01 -15.56
N TYR A 305 -2.77 -13.58 -15.05
CA TYR A 305 -2.14 -12.32 -15.45
C TYR A 305 -0.65 -12.53 -15.69
N GLN A 306 -0.14 -12.03 -16.82
CA GLN A 306 1.29 -12.03 -17.12
C GLN A 306 1.96 -10.86 -16.42
N THR A 307 3.19 -11.07 -15.94
CA THR A 307 4.00 -10.05 -15.26
C THR A 307 5.46 -10.17 -15.69
N ASP A 308 6.27 -9.13 -15.42
CA ASP A 308 7.71 -9.15 -15.73
C ASP A 308 8.45 -10.29 -15.02
N GLY A 309 7.92 -10.73 -13.86
CA GLY A 309 8.47 -11.82 -13.05
C GLY A 309 7.84 -13.20 -13.31
N GLY A 310 7.00 -13.34 -14.34
CA GLY A 310 6.33 -14.60 -14.70
C GLY A 310 4.82 -14.45 -14.78
N GLN A 311 4.10 -15.19 -13.93
CA GLN A 311 2.65 -15.26 -14.00
C GLN A 311 2.03 -15.19 -12.60
N VAL A 312 0.96 -14.42 -12.48
CA VAL A 312 0.13 -14.35 -11.27
C VAL A 312 -1.18 -15.06 -11.58
N ALA A 313 -1.44 -16.14 -10.85
CA ALA A 313 -2.71 -16.87 -10.90
C ALA A 313 -3.51 -16.65 -9.62
N VAL A 314 -4.80 -16.41 -9.79
CA VAL A 314 -5.76 -16.17 -8.72
C VAL A 314 -6.87 -17.20 -8.81
N GLU A 315 -7.17 -17.79 -7.66
CA GLU A 315 -8.40 -18.55 -7.47
C GLU A 315 -9.49 -17.62 -6.94
N PHE A 316 -10.45 -17.20 -7.78
CA PHE A 316 -11.58 -16.40 -7.32
C PHE A 316 -12.58 -17.22 -6.50
N GLY A 317 -13.07 -16.63 -5.41
CA GLY A 317 -14.20 -17.11 -4.64
C GLY A 317 -15.54 -16.68 -5.24
N THR A 318 -16.63 -16.98 -4.52
CA THR A 318 -17.97 -16.49 -4.89
C THR A 318 -18.05 -14.98 -4.64
N PRO A 319 -18.28 -14.15 -5.67
CA PRO A 319 -18.41 -12.71 -5.46
C PRO A 319 -19.74 -12.35 -4.81
N TRP A 320 -19.82 -11.16 -4.22
CA TRP A 320 -21.07 -10.62 -3.67
C TRP A 320 -21.64 -9.53 -4.55
N ASP A 321 -22.95 -9.60 -4.81
CA ASP A 321 -23.74 -8.51 -5.37
C ASP A 321 -24.44 -7.75 -4.23
N LEU A 322 -24.06 -6.49 -4.06
CA LEU A 322 -24.58 -5.60 -3.02
C LEU A 322 -25.61 -4.58 -3.56
N HIS A 323 -26.02 -4.68 -4.84
CA HIS A 323 -26.90 -3.70 -5.49
C HIS A 323 -28.27 -3.57 -4.82
N ALA A 324 -28.78 -4.67 -4.26
CA ALA A 324 -30.08 -4.72 -3.61
C ALA A 324 -30.07 -4.25 -2.14
N VAL A 325 -28.90 -3.93 -1.58
CA VAL A 325 -28.79 -3.31 -0.25
C VAL A 325 -29.14 -1.82 -0.35
N LYS A 326 -30.07 -1.35 0.49
CA LYS A 326 -30.60 0.03 0.47
C LYS A 326 -30.41 0.74 1.81
N PRO A 327 -30.26 2.08 1.86
CA PRO A 327 -30.04 2.96 0.71
C PRO A 327 -28.74 2.60 -0.04
N ASN A 328 -28.61 3.05 -1.29
CA ASN A 328 -27.42 2.74 -2.08
C ASN A 328 -26.15 3.15 -1.30
N LEU A 329 -25.26 2.18 -1.09
CA LEU A 329 -24.00 2.34 -0.35
C LEU A 329 -23.03 3.32 -1.02
N PHE A 330 -23.01 3.30 -2.36
CA PHE A 330 -22.15 4.14 -3.20
C PHE A 330 -22.96 4.73 -4.36
N ARG A 331 -22.40 5.74 -5.03
CA ARG A 331 -23.00 6.32 -6.25
C ARG A 331 -23.08 5.30 -7.39
N VAL A 332 -22.02 4.49 -7.54
CA VAL A 332 -21.97 3.36 -8.46
C VAL A 332 -22.32 2.10 -7.66
N PRO A 333 -23.18 1.19 -8.16
CA PRO A 333 -23.49 -0.05 -7.47
C PRO A 333 -22.22 -0.85 -7.11
N PRO A 334 -22.05 -1.25 -5.83
CA PRO A 334 -20.90 -2.04 -5.39
C PRO A 334 -21.10 -3.56 -5.55
N SER A 335 -19.99 -4.27 -5.55
CA SER A 335 -19.84 -5.71 -5.36
C SER A 335 -18.66 -5.99 -4.43
N VAL A 336 -18.50 -7.22 -3.97
CA VAL A 336 -17.25 -7.68 -3.33
C VAL A 336 -16.66 -8.80 -4.16
N ILE A 337 -15.37 -8.68 -4.49
CA ILE A 337 -14.61 -9.76 -5.13
C ILE A 337 -13.58 -10.27 -4.12
N CYS A 338 -13.60 -11.58 -3.89
CA CYS A 338 -12.66 -12.27 -3.03
C CYS A 338 -11.93 -13.39 -3.79
N GLY A 339 -10.78 -13.79 -3.28
CA GLY A 339 -10.00 -14.87 -3.87
C GLY A 339 -8.70 -15.12 -3.12
N ALA A 340 -7.87 -16.00 -3.68
CA ALA A 340 -6.56 -16.33 -3.16
C ALA A 340 -5.50 -16.30 -4.27
N LEU A 341 -4.27 -15.97 -3.92
CA LEU A 341 -3.12 -16.24 -4.79
C LEU A 341 -2.91 -17.76 -4.84
N ALA A 342 -2.91 -18.33 -6.03
CA ALA A 342 -2.90 -19.78 -6.25
C ALA A 342 -1.93 -20.17 -7.37
N GLU A 343 -1.59 -21.45 -7.47
CA GLU A 343 -0.76 -21.97 -8.57
C GLU A 343 -1.55 -22.04 -9.89
N GLN A 344 -2.84 -22.33 -9.81
CA GLN A 344 -3.73 -22.46 -10.95
C GLN A 344 -4.86 -21.43 -10.86
N PRO A 345 -5.24 -20.79 -11.99
CA PRO A 345 -6.30 -19.81 -11.99
C PRO A 345 -7.68 -20.46 -11.87
N LYS A 346 -8.59 -19.77 -11.20
CA LYS A 346 -10.04 -20.04 -11.29
C LYS A 346 -10.73 -18.74 -11.62
N ALA A 347 -11.41 -18.73 -12.76
CA ALA A 347 -12.15 -17.58 -13.23
C ALA A 347 -13.25 -17.17 -12.24
N LEU A 348 -13.57 -15.87 -12.22
CA LEU A 348 -14.64 -15.34 -11.39
C LEU A 348 -15.98 -15.96 -11.81
N ALA A 349 -16.69 -16.52 -10.84
CA ALA A 349 -17.99 -17.13 -11.09
C ALA A 349 -19.00 -16.11 -11.67
N ALA A 350 -19.81 -16.56 -12.63
CA ALA A 350 -20.90 -15.75 -13.17
C ALA A 350 -22.02 -15.54 -12.14
N ALA A 351 -22.23 -16.51 -11.25
CA ALA A 351 -23.16 -16.41 -10.14
C ALA A 351 -22.51 -15.65 -8.97
N ALA A 352 -23.23 -14.68 -8.42
CA ALA A 352 -22.84 -13.93 -7.24
C ALA A 352 -23.81 -14.21 -6.09
N GLU A 353 -23.30 -14.22 -4.87
CA GLU A 353 -24.13 -14.21 -3.67
C GLU A 353 -24.81 -12.84 -3.55
N ARG A 354 -26.13 -12.81 -3.58
CA ARG A 354 -26.89 -11.57 -3.60
C ARG A 354 -27.29 -11.15 -2.20
N TRP A 355 -26.79 -10.01 -1.77
CA TRP A 355 -27.16 -9.40 -0.50
C TRP A 355 -28.34 -8.45 -0.68
N ILE A 356 -29.37 -8.63 0.15
CA ILE A 356 -30.61 -7.86 0.10
C ILE A 356 -30.91 -7.39 1.52
N GLY A 357 -31.23 -6.11 1.69
CA GLY A 357 -31.57 -5.59 3.01
C GLY A 357 -31.67 -4.08 3.03
N ARG A 358 -32.13 -3.55 4.16
CA ARG A 358 -32.21 -2.12 4.41
C ARG A 358 -31.35 -1.74 5.62
N LEU A 359 -30.38 -0.85 5.40
CA LEU A 359 -29.59 -0.26 6.45
C LEU A 359 -30.36 0.91 7.10
N PRO A 360 -30.18 1.13 8.41
CA PRO A 360 -30.92 2.14 9.17
C PRO A 360 -30.62 3.60 8.75
N GLY A 361 -29.57 3.86 7.95
CA GLY A 361 -29.24 5.17 7.42
C GLY A 361 -28.19 5.11 6.30
N ARG A 362 -27.89 6.25 5.67
CA ARG A 362 -26.65 6.43 4.89
C ARG A 362 -25.52 6.77 5.87
N ASN A 363 -24.39 6.08 5.75
CA ASN A 363 -23.16 6.42 6.50
C ASN A 363 -22.72 7.85 6.24
#